data_AF-A0AAD8ZXS5-F1
#
_entry.id   AF-A0AAD8ZXS5-F1
#
_cell.length_a   1.000
_cell.length_b   1.000
_cell.length_c   1.000
_cell.angle_alpha   90.00
_cell.angle_beta   90.00
_cell.angle_gamma   90.00
#
_symmetry.space_group_name_H-M   'P 1'
#
loop_
_entity.id
_entity.type
_entity.pdbx_description
1 polymer ?
#
loop_
_entity_poly.entity_id
_entity_poly.type
_entity_poly.pdbx_seq_one_letter_code
_entity_poly.pdbx_strand_id
1 'polypeptide(L)'
;MAARGHGTGLQTVNTNTITPYLITSRSPRSHADAQRLLGMVDLLRESVLTVTKEWEKERNATVAENSPEQAVPNQDLFEAQRTIGGIAGTLIGLVAEPAHRVQQVMTLAIRARALILAAEIRIPDKLKAAARLMRTLCAIHIFDEPEENHFMNNRISQVLIDDEPSRSLVQLASMHSFTSDYLGRYLLGPTGASYEKDETAFQIALGIDKTQFDWFAEKVAIDEVQHGGQRLHKGNQSNFDPHTC
;
A
#
# COMPACT_ATOMS: atom_id res chain seq x y z
N MET A 1 -13.65 -32.07 74.04
CA MET A 1 -13.40 -30.75 73.40
C MET A 1 -12.57 -31.01 72.15
N ALA A 2 -12.94 -30.69 70.92
CA ALA A 2 -14.15 -30.12 70.34
C ALA A 2 -14.21 -30.62 68.88
N ALA A 3 -15.43 -30.83 68.38
CA ALA A 3 -15.73 -31.29 67.03
C ALA A 3 -15.32 -30.26 65.96
N ARG A 4 -14.76 -30.72 64.84
CA ARG A 4 -14.60 -29.92 63.61
C ARG A 4 -15.81 -30.15 62.72
N GLY A 5 -16.60 -29.10 62.54
CA GLY A 5 -17.86 -29.12 61.80
C GLY A 5 -17.68 -29.23 60.29
N HIS A 6 -18.61 -29.96 59.68
CA HIS A 6 -18.92 -29.92 58.27
C HIS A 6 -19.52 -28.56 57.89
N GLY A 7 -19.04 -28.00 56.78
CA GLY A 7 -19.63 -26.87 56.09
C GLY A 7 -19.35 -26.99 54.60
N THR A 8 -20.15 -27.79 53.91
CA THR A 8 -20.19 -27.87 52.44
C THR A 8 -20.91 -26.65 51.89
N GLY A 9 -20.14 -25.64 51.48
CA GLY A 9 -20.62 -24.51 50.66
C GLY A 9 -20.35 -24.78 49.19
N LEU A 10 -21.31 -25.35 48.47
CA LEU A 10 -21.36 -25.33 47.01
C LEU A 10 -21.56 -23.88 46.57
N GLN A 11 -20.49 -23.19 46.18
CA GLN A 11 -20.61 -21.96 45.41
C GLN A 11 -20.96 -22.35 43.97
N THR A 12 -22.21 -22.10 43.61
CA THR A 12 -22.69 -22.12 42.24
C THR A 12 -21.95 -21.05 41.45
N VAL A 13 -21.12 -21.48 40.48
CA VAL A 13 -20.50 -20.60 39.50
C VAL A 13 -21.63 -20.02 38.66
N ASN A 14 -21.93 -18.74 38.87
CA ASN A 14 -22.95 -18.02 38.15
C ASN A 14 -22.44 -17.75 36.71
N THR A 15 -22.73 -18.67 35.80
CA THR A 15 -22.46 -18.54 34.36
C THR A 15 -23.49 -17.61 33.73
N ASN A 16 -23.44 -16.31 34.02
CA ASN A 16 -24.29 -15.32 33.34
C ASN A 16 -23.68 -13.92 33.43
N THR A 17 -22.69 -13.66 32.58
CA THR A 17 -22.43 -12.34 31.95
C THR A 17 -21.35 -12.48 30.89
N ILE A 18 -21.67 -13.19 29.80
CA ILE A 18 -21.03 -12.88 28.51
C ILE A 18 -21.83 -11.71 27.97
N THR A 19 -21.39 -10.49 28.27
CA THR A 19 -21.84 -9.31 27.55
C THR A 19 -21.44 -9.49 26.10
N PRO A 20 -22.37 -9.51 25.13
CA PRO A 20 -21.99 -9.46 23.74
C PRO A 20 -21.28 -8.13 23.53
N TYR A 21 -20.03 -8.19 23.08
CA TYR A 21 -19.25 -7.03 22.67
C TYR A 21 -20.03 -6.26 21.59
N LEU A 22 -20.76 -5.23 22.01
CA LEU A 22 -21.32 -4.19 21.15
C LEU A 22 -20.15 -3.37 20.58
N ILE A 23 -19.45 -3.93 19.60
CA ILE A 23 -18.44 -3.18 18.82
C ILE A 23 -19.19 -2.49 17.67
N THR A 24 -19.94 -1.44 17.99
CA THR A 24 -20.36 -0.39 17.04
C THR A 24 -20.79 0.88 17.78
N SER A 25 -20.17 1.23 18.91
CA SER A 25 -20.33 2.59 19.43
C SER A 25 -19.48 3.52 18.56
N ARG A 26 -20.14 4.38 17.77
CA ARG A 26 -19.46 5.52 17.14
C ARG A 26 -18.79 6.32 18.25
N SER A 27 -17.49 6.55 18.14
CA SER A 27 -16.80 7.40 19.12
C SER A 27 -17.26 8.84 18.89
N PRO A 28 -17.87 9.51 19.89
CA PRO A 28 -18.34 10.88 19.70
C PRO A 28 -17.14 11.80 19.41
N ARG A 29 -17.26 12.62 18.37
CA ARG A 29 -16.21 13.58 17.98
C ARG A 29 -16.19 14.75 18.96
N SER A 30 -15.01 15.18 19.34
CA SER A 30 -14.84 16.29 20.29
C SER A 30 -14.98 17.64 19.59
N HIS A 31 -15.24 18.69 20.39
CA HIS A 31 -15.18 20.06 19.90
C HIS A 31 -13.78 20.42 19.35
N ALA A 32 -12.72 19.88 19.94
CA ALA A 32 -11.36 20.06 19.48
C ALA A 32 -11.14 19.44 18.08
N ASP A 33 -11.77 18.29 17.79
CA ASP A 33 -11.71 17.67 16.46
C ASP A 33 -12.39 18.54 15.40
N ALA A 34 -13.54 19.16 15.74
CA ALA A 34 -14.24 20.08 14.85
C ALA A 34 -13.41 21.35 14.56
N GLN A 35 -12.79 21.93 15.58
CA GLN A 35 -11.87 23.07 15.40
C GLN A 35 -10.67 22.70 14.54
N ARG A 36 -10.10 21.52 14.76
CA ARG A 36 -8.98 21.02 13.95
C ARG A 36 -9.39 20.81 12.51
N LEU A 37 -10.60 20.29 12.25
CA LEU A 37 -11.13 20.11 10.90
C LEU A 37 -11.23 21.44 10.16
N LEU A 38 -11.75 22.48 10.81
CA LEU A 38 -11.83 23.83 10.25
C LEU A 38 -10.45 24.39 9.94
N GLY A 39 -9.50 24.28 10.87
CA GLY A 39 -8.13 24.73 10.65
C GLY A 39 -7.43 24.03 9.48
N MET A 40 -7.73 22.74 9.24
CA MET A 40 -7.22 22.03 8.06
C MET A 40 -7.80 22.57 6.74
N VAL A 41 -9.06 23.01 6.73
CA VAL A 41 -9.68 23.62 5.53
C VAL A 41 -9.02 24.96 5.20
N ASP A 42 -8.69 25.76 6.22
CA ASP A 42 -8.01 27.04 6.03
C ASP A 42 -6.60 26.84 5.45
N LEU A 43 -5.81 25.93 6.02
CA LEU A 43 -4.49 25.57 5.48
C LEU A 43 -4.56 24.96 4.07
N LEU A 44 -5.60 24.18 3.79
CA LEU A 44 -5.82 23.62 2.45
C LEU A 44 -6.06 24.74 1.44
N ARG A 45 -6.90 25.72 1.80
CA ARG A 45 -7.16 26.89 0.96
C ARG A 45 -5.87 27.64 0.65
N GLU A 46 -5.06 27.93 1.66
CA GLU A 46 -3.77 28.62 1.46
C GLU A 46 -2.84 27.84 0.52
N SER A 47 -2.70 26.53 0.74
CA SER A 47 -1.83 25.68 -0.09
C SER A 47 -2.32 25.60 -1.54
N VAL A 48 -3.65 25.52 -1.76
CA VAL A 48 -4.25 25.52 -3.09
C VAL A 48 -4.04 26.85 -3.81
N LEU A 49 -4.09 27.98 -3.10
CA LEU A 49 -3.79 29.29 -3.68
C LEU A 49 -2.34 29.36 -4.16
N THR A 50 -1.39 28.83 -3.37
CA THR A 50 0.02 28.73 -3.78
C THR A 50 0.18 27.87 -5.04
N VAL A 51 -0.42 26.68 -5.07
CA VAL A 51 -0.36 25.79 -6.26
C VAL A 51 -0.91 26.49 -7.50
N THR A 52 -2.08 27.14 -7.38
CA THR A 52 -2.74 27.82 -8.50
C THR A 52 -1.86 28.95 -9.04
N LYS A 53 -1.29 29.76 -8.15
CA LYS A 53 -0.37 30.84 -8.50
C LYS A 53 0.88 30.32 -9.22
N GLU A 54 1.48 29.23 -8.75
CA GLU A 54 2.68 28.67 -9.40
C GLU A 54 2.35 28.04 -10.76
N TRP A 55 1.21 27.35 -10.90
CA TRP A 55 0.76 26.84 -12.21
C TRP A 55 0.48 27.95 -13.23
N GLU A 56 -0.01 29.10 -12.79
CA GLU A 56 -0.17 30.27 -13.66
C GLU A 56 1.18 30.80 -14.13
N LYS A 57 2.18 30.85 -13.26
CA LYS A 57 3.54 31.24 -13.64
C LYS A 57 4.15 30.27 -14.65
N GLU A 58 4.05 28.97 -14.41
CA GLU A 58 4.55 27.93 -15.33
C GLU A 58 3.89 28.08 -16.71
N ARG A 59 2.56 28.24 -16.75
CA ARG A 59 1.82 28.45 -18.00
C ARG A 59 2.31 29.67 -18.77
N ASN A 60 2.56 30.78 -18.08
CA ASN A 60 3.04 32.01 -18.70
C ASN A 60 4.49 31.87 -19.20
N ALA A 61 5.33 31.10 -18.49
CA ALA A 61 6.71 30.82 -18.89
C ALA A 61 6.79 29.91 -20.12
N THR A 62 5.96 28.85 -20.20
CA THR A 62 5.94 27.93 -21.36
C THR A 62 5.54 28.63 -22.66
N VAL A 63 4.76 29.71 -22.60
CA VAL A 63 4.40 30.53 -23.77
C VAL A 63 5.58 31.40 -24.23
N ALA A 64 6.51 31.75 -23.34
CA ALA A 64 7.65 32.61 -23.62
C ALA A 64 8.90 31.85 -24.09
N GLU A 65 9.09 30.59 -23.66
CA GLU A 65 10.29 29.80 -23.94
C GLU A 65 9.93 28.45 -24.60
N ASN A 66 10.29 28.29 -25.89
CA ASN A 66 10.08 27.07 -26.69
C ASN A 66 11.07 25.93 -26.37
N SER A 67 11.48 25.75 -25.11
CA SER A 67 12.43 24.69 -24.74
C SER A 67 11.76 23.61 -23.87
N PRO A 68 11.77 22.34 -24.30
CA PRO A 68 11.15 21.24 -23.57
C PRO A 68 12.15 20.63 -22.57
N GLU A 69 12.82 21.45 -21.77
CA GLU A 69 13.59 20.93 -20.65
C GLU A 69 12.63 20.65 -19.50
N GLN A 70 12.68 19.41 -19.01
CA GLN A 70 11.88 18.89 -17.92
C GLN A 70 12.09 19.74 -16.67
N ALA A 71 11.26 20.78 -16.52
CA ALA A 71 11.40 21.78 -15.48
C ALA A 71 11.20 21.12 -14.12
N VAL A 72 12.25 21.11 -13.31
CA VAL A 72 12.16 20.73 -11.90
C VAL A 72 11.09 21.63 -11.26
N PRO A 73 10.08 21.06 -10.57
CA PRO A 73 9.03 21.85 -9.94
C PRO A 73 9.63 22.90 -9.01
N ASN A 74 9.07 24.12 -9.01
CA ASN A 74 9.44 25.14 -8.03
C ASN A 74 9.29 24.55 -6.61
N GLN A 75 10.25 24.84 -5.72
CA GLN A 75 10.23 24.38 -4.34
C GLN A 75 8.91 24.74 -3.64
N ASP A 76 8.39 25.95 -3.85
CA ASP A 76 7.12 26.39 -3.28
C ASP A 76 5.94 25.54 -3.76
N LEU A 77 5.94 25.15 -5.04
CA LEU A 77 4.93 24.27 -5.63
C LEU A 77 5.01 22.87 -5.01
N PHE A 78 6.22 22.32 -4.90
CA PHE A 78 6.45 21.00 -4.29
C PHE A 78 5.99 20.96 -2.83
N GLU A 79 6.37 21.95 -2.01
CA GLU A 79 5.97 22.03 -0.61
C GLU A 79 4.46 22.22 -0.44
N ALA A 80 3.83 23.03 -1.30
CA ALA A 80 2.38 23.19 -1.29
C ALA A 80 1.66 21.88 -1.66
N GLN A 81 2.11 21.17 -2.69
CA GLN A 81 1.55 19.86 -3.06
C GLN A 81 1.73 18.81 -1.96
N ARG A 82 2.92 18.75 -1.35
CA ARG A 82 3.20 17.87 -0.20
C ARG A 82 2.29 18.19 0.98
N THR A 83 2.10 19.48 1.27
CA THR A 83 1.21 19.96 2.33
C THR A 83 -0.24 19.56 2.06
N ILE A 84 -0.73 19.73 0.84
CA ILE A 84 -2.08 19.27 0.43
C ILE A 84 -2.24 17.76 0.68
N GLY A 85 -1.25 16.95 0.29
CA GLY A 85 -1.27 15.51 0.55
C GLY A 85 -1.34 15.16 2.05
N GLY A 86 -0.56 15.86 2.87
CA GLY A 86 -0.58 15.70 4.33
C GLY A 86 -1.92 16.12 4.97
N ILE A 87 -2.49 17.23 4.50
CA ILE A 87 -3.81 17.72 4.94
C ILE A 87 -4.89 16.72 4.56
N ALA A 88 -4.92 16.22 3.32
CA ALA A 88 -5.88 15.22 2.87
C ALA A 88 -5.83 13.95 3.74
N GLY A 89 -4.64 13.46 4.08
CA GLY A 89 -4.47 12.34 5.01
C GLY A 89 -5.03 12.62 6.40
N THR A 90 -4.80 13.82 6.92
CA THR A 90 -5.32 14.26 8.23
C THR A 90 -6.84 14.39 8.22
N LEU A 91 -7.42 15.00 7.18
CA LEU A 91 -8.87 15.13 7.00
C LEU A 91 -9.54 13.75 6.97
N ILE A 92 -8.99 12.80 6.21
CA ILE A 92 -9.51 11.43 6.19
C ILE A 92 -9.42 10.79 7.58
N GLY A 93 -8.32 10.99 8.32
CA GLY A 93 -8.18 10.47 9.69
C GLY A 93 -9.15 11.07 10.70
N LEU A 94 -9.48 12.36 10.58
CA LEU A 94 -10.43 13.04 11.46
C LEU A 94 -11.88 12.63 11.18
N VAL A 95 -12.24 12.42 9.92
CA VAL A 95 -13.62 12.12 9.51
C VAL A 95 -13.93 10.63 9.53
N ALA A 96 -12.96 9.77 9.19
CA ALA A 96 -13.20 8.33 9.09
C ALA A 96 -13.36 7.68 10.47
N GLU A 97 -14.30 6.74 10.58
CA GLU A 97 -14.36 5.82 11.71
C GLU A 97 -13.13 4.91 11.71
N PRO A 98 -12.50 4.63 12.86
CA PRO A 98 -11.26 3.85 12.93
C PRO A 98 -11.37 2.48 12.23
N ALA A 99 -12.46 1.75 12.44
CA ALA A 99 -12.67 0.45 11.81
C ALA A 99 -12.77 0.56 10.27
N HIS A 100 -13.46 1.58 9.77
CA HIS A 100 -13.56 1.83 8.33
C HIS A 100 -12.19 2.21 7.76
N ARG A 101 -11.38 3.00 8.48
CA ARG A 101 -10.04 3.36 8.05
C ARG A 101 -9.12 2.13 7.95
N VAL A 102 -9.19 1.21 8.92
CA VAL A 102 -8.44 -0.05 8.85
C VAL A 102 -8.86 -0.86 7.63
N GLN A 103 -10.17 -0.99 7.38
CA GLN A 103 -10.68 -1.68 6.20
C GLN A 103 -10.17 -1.04 4.89
N GLN A 104 -10.14 0.29 4.79
CA GLN A 104 -9.57 0.99 3.64
C GLN A 104 -8.10 0.64 3.43
N VAL A 105 -7.30 0.61 4.50
CA VAL A 105 -5.88 0.26 4.45
C VAL A 105 -5.69 -1.19 4.01
N MET A 106 -6.47 -2.14 4.56
CA MET A 106 -6.40 -3.56 4.16
C MET A 106 -6.62 -3.76 2.66
N THR A 107 -7.52 -2.98 2.05
CA THR A 107 -7.77 -3.07 0.60
C THR A 107 -6.64 -2.52 -0.28
N LEU A 108 -5.64 -1.81 0.28
CA LEU A 108 -4.51 -1.28 -0.49
C LEU A 108 -3.65 -2.39 -1.12
N ALA A 109 -3.50 -3.55 -0.47
CA ALA A 109 -2.75 -4.68 -1.03
C ALA A 109 -3.38 -5.19 -2.35
N ILE A 110 -4.71 -5.30 -2.38
CA ILE A 110 -5.46 -5.70 -3.59
C ILE A 110 -5.29 -4.66 -4.70
N ARG A 111 -5.35 -3.37 -4.34
CA ARG A 111 -5.15 -2.23 -5.26
C ARG A 111 -3.75 -2.21 -5.86
N ALA A 112 -2.72 -2.43 -5.04
CA ALA A 112 -1.33 -2.51 -5.50
C ALA A 112 -1.14 -3.70 -6.46
N ARG A 113 -1.70 -4.88 -6.12
CA ARG A 113 -1.64 -6.05 -7.02
C ARG A 113 -2.37 -5.82 -8.33
N ALA A 114 -3.50 -5.10 -8.29
CA ALA A 114 -4.22 -4.74 -9.51
C ALA A 114 -3.38 -3.85 -10.44
N LEU A 115 -2.59 -2.92 -9.88
CA LEU A 115 -1.70 -2.06 -10.65
C LEU A 115 -0.54 -2.85 -11.27
N ILE A 116 0.06 -3.76 -10.49
CA ILE A 116 1.10 -4.67 -10.98
C ILE A 116 0.60 -5.48 -12.18
N LEU A 117 -0.56 -6.13 -12.05
CA LEU A 117 -1.16 -6.89 -13.13
C LEU A 117 -1.43 -5.99 -14.34
N ALA A 118 -2.00 -4.79 -14.14
CA ALA A 118 -2.27 -3.86 -15.24
C ALA A 118 -1.02 -3.48 -16.04
N ALA A 119 0.12 -3.30 -15.36
CA ALA A 119 1.39 -3.05 -16.02
C ALA A 119 1.92 -4.28 -16.77
N GLU A 120 1.86 -5.47 -16.15
CA GLU A 120 2.30 -6.74 -16.76
C GLU A 120 1.54 -7.07 -18.04
N ILE A 121 0.20 -6.96 -18.03
CA ILE A 121 -0.64 -7.28 -19.19
C ILE A 121 -0.86 -6.10 -20.14
N ARG A 122 -0.20 -4.97 -19.89
CA ARG A 122 -0.25 -3.76 -20.74
C ARG A 122 -1.68 -3.27 -20.97
N ILE A 123 -2.46 -3.21 -19.89
CA ILE A 123 -3.82 -2.65 -19.92
C ILE A 123 -3.87 -1.20 -20.40
N PRO A 124 -2.95 -0.30 -19.98
CA PRO A 124 -2.94 1.08 -20.50
C PRO A 124 -2.94 1.15 -22.03
N ASP A 125 -2.26 0.21 -22.70
CA ASP A 125 -2.10 0.17 -24.16
C ASP A 125 -3.33 -0.43 -24.87
N LYS A 126 -4.04 -1.36 -24.22
CA LYS A 126 -5.07 -2.20 -24.89
C LYS A 126 -6.50 -1.90 -24.44
N LEU A 127 -6.68 -1.35 -23.24
CA LEU A 127 -7.97 -1.07 -22.59
C LEU A 127 -9.02 -2.19 -22.78
N LYS A 128 -8.60 -3.46 -22.78
CA LYS A 128 -9.47 -4.63 -23.02
C LYS A 128 -9.55 -5.56 -21.82
N ALA A 129 -10.80 -5.87 -21.45
CA ALA A 129 -11.26 -7.03 -20.69
C ALA A 129 -10.57 -7.33 -19.34
N ALA A 130 -10.85 -6.51 -18.33
CA ALA A 130 -10.87 -6.93 -16.92
C ALA A 130 -11.68 -5.93 -16.07
N ALA A 131 -12.99 -5.84 -16.28
CA ALA A 131 -13.83 -4.82 -15.61
C ALA A 131 -13.66 -4.77 -14.07
N ARG A 132 -13.42 -5.91 -13.42
CA ARG A 132 -13.12 -5.98 -11.98
C ARG A 132 -11.80 -5.29 -11.61
N LEU A 133 -10.75 -5.51 -12.42
CA LEU A 133 -9.45 -4.87 -12.23
C LEU A 133 -9.55 -3.37 -12.50
N MET A 134 -10.19 -2.99 -13.61
CA MET A 134 -10.35 -1.59 -14.00
C MET A 134 -11.12 -0.80 -12.93
N ARG A 135 -12.25 -1.31 -12.43
CA ARG A 135 -12.98 -0.67 -11.33
C ARG A 135 -12.14 -0.49 -10.07
N THR A 136 -11.27 -1.45 -9.76
CA THR A 136 -10.35 -1.32 -8.62
C THR A 136 -9.37 -0.17 -8.82
N LEU A 137 -8.86 0.00 -10.04
CA LEU A 137 -7.92 1.06 -10.41
C LEU A 137 -8.60 2.43 -10.57
N CYS A 138 -9.85 2.47 -11.03
CA CYS A 138 -10.67 3.68 -11.05
C CYS A 138 -10.99 4.16 -9.63
N ALA A 139 -11.28 3.25 -8.70
CA ALA A 139 -11.54 3.57 -7.31
C ALA A 139 -10.32 4.18 -6.56
N ILE A 140 -9.13 4.13 -7.16
CA ILE A 140 -7.91 4.79 -6.67
C ILE A 140 -7.37 5.84 -7.66
N HIS A 141 -8.20 6.27 -8.61
CA HIS A 141 -7.91 7.35 -9.56
C HIS A 141 -6.72 7.10 -10.51
N ILE A 142 -6.34 5.85 -10.75
CA ILE A 142 -5.31 5.53 -11.76
C ILE A 142 -5.91 5.52 -13.17
N PHE A 143 -7.18 5.17 -13.33
CA PHE A 143 -7.94 5.24 -14.60
C PHE A 143 -9.29 5.91 -14.33
N ASP A 144 -10.01 6.28 -15.38
CA ASP A 144 -11.37 6.82 -15.28
C ASP A 144 -12.40 5.86 -15.90
N GLU A 145 -13.61 5.85 -15.33
CA GLU A 145 -14.80 5.16 -15.87
C GLU A 145 -15.91 6.21 -16.10
N PRO A 146 -15.87 6.99 -17.20
CA PRO A 146 -16.85 8.06 -17.45
C PRO A 146 -18.26 7.54 -17.71
N GLU A 147 -18.39 6.31 -18.22
CA GLU A 147 -19.65 5.63 -18.46
C GLU A 147 -19.55 4.17 -17.98
N GLU A 148 -20.69 3.53 -17.69
CA GLU A 148 -20.70 2.16 -17.16
C GLU A 148 -19.99 1.19 -18.10
N ASN A 149 -18.96 0.49 -17.60
CA ASN A 149 -18.10 -0.41 -18.38
C ASN A 149 -17.28 0.27 -19.49
N HIS A 150 -17.16 1.60 -19.49
CA HIS A 150 -16.28 2.34 -20.38
C HIS A 150 -15.09 2.87 -19.59
N PHE A 151 -13.89 2.39 -19.88
CA PHE A 151 -12.68 2.78 -19.15
C PHE A 151 -11.71 3.54 -20.04
N MET A 152 -11.07 4.56 -19.48
CA MET A 152 -10.09 5.39 -20.20
C MET A 152 -8.87 5.71 -19.35
N ASN A 153 -7.74 5.94 -20.03
CA ASN A 153 -6.54 6.47 -19.41
C ASN A 153 -6.76 7.92 -18.96
N ASN A 154 -6.25 8.26 -17.79
CA ASN A 154 -6.21 9.61 -17.25
C ASN A 154 -4.76 10.10 -17.16
N ARG A 155 -4.52 11.32 -16.65
CA ARG A 155 -3.16 11.88 -16.57
C ARG A 155 -2.17 10.96 -15.83
N ILE A 156 -2.63 10.17 -14.87
CA ILE A 156 -1.78 9.25 -14.08
C ILE A 156 -1.50 7.98 -14.87
N SER A 157 -2.51 7.28 -15.41
CA SER A 157 -2.27 6.04 -16.20
C SER A 157 -1.51 6.29 -17.50
N GLN A 158 -1.57 7.50 -18.06
CA GLN A 158 -0.82 7.89 -19.25
C GLN A 158 0.70 7.71 -19.08
N VAL A 159 1.23 7.83 -17.85
CA VAL A 159 2.67 7.62 -17.60
C VAL A 159 3.10 6.16 -17.79
N LEU A 160 2.15 5.23 -17.94
CA LEU A 160 2.43 3.81 -18.16
C LEU A 160 2.32 3.41 -19.63
N ILE A 161 1.86 4.30 -20.52
CA ILE A 161 1.70 4.02 -21.95
C ILE A 161 3.07 4.16 -22.62
N ASP A 162 3.51 3.12 -23.32
CA ASP A 162 4.82 3.07 -24.00
C ASP A 162 6.06 3.39 -23.13
N ASP A 163 5.91 3.61 -21.82
CA ASP A 163 6.98 3.89 -20.88
C ASP A 163 7.43 2.63 -20.12
N GLU A 164 8.41 1.92 -20.68
CA GLU A 164 8.96 0.70 -20.07
C GLU A 164 9.60 0.92 -18.69
N PRO A 165 10.31 2.05 -18.42
CA PRO A 165 10.83 2.35 -17.08
C PRO A 165 9.76 2.40 -15.99
N SER A 166 8.65 3.12 -16.18
CA SER A 166 7.59 3.16 -15.16
C SER A 166 6.91 1.80 -14.98
N ARG A 167 6.68 1.05 -16.06
CA ARG A 167 6.14 -0.33 -15.96
C ARG A 167 7.09 -1.25 -15.20
N SER A 168 8.38 -1.16 -15.48
CA SER A 168 9.42 -1.94 -14.79
C SER A 168 9.47 -1.60 -13.29
N LEU A 169 9.32 -0.32 -12.93
CA LEU A 169 9.25 0.11 -11.53
C LEU A 169 8.02 -0.47 -10.81
N VAL A 170 6.86 -0.48 -11.47
CA VAL A 170 5.65 -1.12 -10.94
C VAL A 170 5.87 -2.63 -10.76
N GLN A 171 6.50 -3.31 -11.70
CA GLN A 171 6.82 -4.73 -11.60
C GLN A 171 7.81 -5.02 -10.46
N LEU A 172 8.81 -4.17 -10.24
CA LEU A 172 9.75 -4.31 -9.13
C LEU A 172 9.03 -4.30 -7.76
N ALA A 173 7.94 -3.54 -7.62
CA ALA A 173 7.12 -3.54 -6.41
C ALA A 173 6.44 -4.89 -6.11
N SER A 174 6.23 -5.73 -7.13
CA SER A 174 5.65 -7.08 -6.95
C SER A 174 6.56 -7.99 -6.12
N MET A 175 7.88 -7.89 -6.33
CA MET A 175 8.87 -8.64 -5.58
C MET A 175 8.87 -8.21 -4.11
N HIS A 176 8.84 -6.90 -3.84
CA HIS A 176 8.74 -6.40 -2.46
C HIS A 176 7.47 -6.86 -1.76
N SER A 177 6.35 -6.93 -2.49
CA SER A 177 5.09 -7.47 -1.95
C SER A 177 5.25 -8.93 -1.52
N PHE A 178 5.86 -9.77 -2.35
CA PHE A 178 6.13 -11.17 -2.00
C PHE A 178 7.03 -11.32 -0.78
N THR A 179 8.11 -10.54 -0.69
CA THR A 179 9.03 -10.60 0.47
C THR A 179 8.38 -10.12 1.78
N SER A 180 7.35 -9.28 1.71
CA SER A 180 6.69 -8.73 2.90
C SER A 180 5.98 -9.80 3.73
N ASP A 181 5.51 -10.88 3.11
CA ASP A 181 4.87 -12.01 3.80
C ASP A 181 5.84 -12.76 4.73
N TYR A 182 7.15 -12.65 4.46
CA TYR A 182 8.21 -13.25 5.26
C TYR A 182 8.78 -12.30 6.31
N LEU A 183 8.48 -10.99 6.21
CA LEU A 183 9.05 -9.97 7.09
C LEU A 183 8.69 -10.20 8.55
N GLY A 184 7.44 -10.55 8.84
CA GLY A 184 7.01 -10.83 10.22
C GLY A 184 7.78 -11.99 10.86
N ARG A 185 8.03 -13.07 10.10
CA ARG A 185 8.82 -14.21 10.57
C ARG A 185 10.28 -13.86 10.76
N TYR A 186 10.85 -13.10 9.83
CA TYR A 186 12.23 -12.61 9.93
C TYR A 186 12.43 -11.74 11.18
N LEU A 187 11.57 -10.74 11.39
CA LEU A 187 11.67 -9.81 12.53
C LEU A 187 11.50 -10.48 13.89
N LEU A 188 10.71 -11.55 13.97
CA LEU A 188 10.52 -12.34 15.19
C LEU A 188 11.58 -13.44 15.37
N GLY A 189 12.43 -13.65 14.36
CA GLY A 189 13.50 -14.64 14.37
C GLY A 189 14.76 -14.16 15.08
N PRO A 190 15.77 -15.05 15.22
CA PRO A 190 17.03 -14.72 15.91
C PRO A 190 17.83 -13.61 15.22
N THR A 191 17.64 -13.43 13.91
CA THR A 191 18.29 -12.40 13.09
C THR A 191 17.43 -11.15 12.92
N GLY A 192 16.27 -11.03 13.59
CA GLY A 192 15.32 -9.94 13.34
C GLY A 192 15.85 -8.52 13.61
N ALA A 193 16.92 -8.38 14.39
CA ALA A 193 17.62 -7.13 14.65
C ALA A 193 18.86 -6.90 13.76
N SER A 194 19.15 -7.84 12.84
CA SER A 194 20.29 -7.77 11.94
C SER A 194 20.12 -6.65 10.91
N TYR A 195 21.23 -5.98 10.61
CA TYR A 195 21.35 -4.98 9.54
C TYR A 195 22.21 -5.50 8.38
N GLU A 196 22.60 -6.78 8.42
CA GLU A 196 23.41 -7.40 7.38
C GLU A 196 22.62 -7.58 6.09
N LYS A 197 23.27 -7.30 4.96
CA LYS A 197 22.64 -7.24 3.63
C LYS A 197 22.28 -8.61 3.04
N ASP A 198 22.88 -9.66 3.58
CA ASP A 198 22.68 -11.08 3.24
C ASP A 198 21.79 -11.80 4.27
N GLU A 199 21.37 -11.11 5.33
CA GLU A 199 20.42 -11.62 6.32
C GLU A 199 19.13 -10.79 6.27
N THR A 200 18.27 -11.04 5.30
CA THR A 200 17.00 -10.31 5.19
C THR A 200 15.83 -11.24 4.88
N ALA A 201 14.60 -10.71 4.99
CA ALA A 201 13.40 -11.41 4.55
C ALA A 201 13.46 -11.83 3.06
N PHE A 202 14.28 -11.16 2.22
CA PHE A 202 14.47 -11.50 0.82
C PHE A 202 15.13 -12.88 0.64
N GLN A 203 16.23 -13.15 1.37
CA GLN A 203 16.93 -14.45 1.31
C GLN A 203 16.02 -15.58 1.77
N ILE A 204 15.26 -15.36 2.86
CA ILE A 204 14.30 -16.34 3.39
C ILE A 204 13.17 -16.60 2.39
N ALA A 205 12.60 -15.55 1.79
CA ALA A 205 11.49 -15.67 0.86
C ALA A 205 11.86 -16.42 -0.42
N LEU A 206 13.08 -16.19 -0.93
CA LEU A 206 13.54 -16.79 -2.18
C LEU A 206 14.38 -18.07 -1.99
N GLY A 207 14.77 -18.40 -0.76
CA GLY A 207 15.63 -19.55 -0.47
C GLY A 207 17.03 -19.42 -1.07
N ILE A 208 17.60 -18.22 -1.03
CA ILE A 208 18.90 -17.88 -1.62
C ILE A 208 19.86 -17.33 -0.56
N ASP A 209 21.15 -17.36 -0.83
CA ASP A 209 22.25 -16.88 0.01
C ASP A 209 22.88 -15.57 -0.49
N LYS A 210 22.33 -15.00 -1.56
CA LYS A 210 22.87 -13.81 -2.23
C LYS A 210 22.19 -12.55 -1.77
N THR A 211 22.92 -11.42 -1.85
CA THR A 211 22.30 -10.12 -1.64
C THR A 211 21.30 -9.81 -2.76
N GLN A 212 20.35 -8.92 -2.50
CA GLN A 212 19.34 -8.52 -3.48
C GLN A 212 19.96 -7.98 -4.77
N PHE A 213 21.02 -7.16 -4.68
CA PHE A 213 21.69 -6.59 -5.84
C PHE A 213 22.50 -7.62 -6.62
N ASP A 214 23.16 -8.56 -5.93
CA ASP A 214 23.87 -9.64 -6.60
C ASP A 214 22.89 -10.53 -7.38
N TRP A 215 21.74 -10.84 -6.78
CA TRP A 215 20.68 -11.58 -7.44
C TRP A 215 20.12 -10.85 -8.67
N PHE A 216 19.92 -9.53 -8.62
CA PHE A 216 19.51 -8.74 -9.78
C PHE A 216 20.56 -8.67 -10.88
N ALA A 217 21.85 -8.66 -10.51
CA ALA A 217 22.95 -8.60 -11.47
C ALA A 217 23.15 -9.92 -12.22
N GLU A 218 22.55 -11.02 -11.74
CA GLU A 218 22.62 -12.32 -12.40
C GLU A 218 21.95 -12.30 -13.77
N LYS A 219 22.72 -12.71 -14.77
CA LYS A 219 22.20 -12.95 -16.10
C LYS A 219 21.44 -14.27 -16.11
N VAL A 220 20.17 -14.21 -16.49
CA VAL A 220 19.37 -15.40 -16.80
C VAL A 220 19.72 -15.87 -18.20
N ALA A 221 19.94 -17.17 -18.38
CA ALA A 221 20.18 -17.71 -19.71
C ALA A 221 18.85 -17.75 -20.50
N ILE A 222 18.90 -17.54 -21.82
CA ILE A 222 17.68 -17.34 -22.66
C ILE A 222 16.75 -18.56 -22.60
N ASP A 223 17.31 -19.76 -22.45
CA ASP A 223 16.62 -21.04 -22.30
C ASP A 223 15.81 -21.16 -21.00
N GLU A 224 16.26 -20.52 -19.92
CA GLU A 224 15.54 -20.49 -18.63
C GLU A 224 14.30 -19.59 -18.67
N VAL A 225 14.30 -18.56 -19.52
CA VAL A 225 13.18 -17.62 -19.70
C VAL A 225 11.99 -18.27 -20.41
N GLN A 226 12.25 -19.19 -21.34
CA GLN A 226 11.22 -19.80 -22.19
C GLN A 226 10.27 -20.76 -21.43
N HIS A 227 10.64 -21.22 -20.24
CA HIS A 227 9.88 -22.18 -19.44
C HIS A 227 9.02 -21.53 -18.34
N GLY A 228 8.70 -20.24 -18.47
CA GLY A 228 7.81 -19.54 -17.53
C GLY A 228 8.50 -19.07 -16.24
N GLY A 229 9.82 -18.92 -16.24
CA GLY A 229 10.55 -18.21 -15.18
C GLY A 229 10.58 -18.89 -13.81
N GLN A 230 10.14 -20.15 -13.68
CA GLN A 230 10.36 -20.92 -12.45
C GLN A 230 11.85 -21.27 -12.33
N ARG A 231 12.63 -20.39 -11.72
CA ARG A 231 13.91 -20.78 -11.12
C ARG A 231 13.59 -21.77 -10.01
N LEU A 232 13.66 -23.06 -10.32
CA LEU A 232 13.79 -24.11 -9.31
C LEU A 232 15.17 -23.96 -8.68
N HIS A 233 15.33 -23.00 -7.75
CA HIS A 233 16.49 -23.02 -6.88
C HIS A 233 16.42 -24.32 -6.07
N LYS A 234 17.30 -25.27 -6.42
CA LYS A 234 17.57 -26.47 -5.62
C LYS A 234 18.29 -26.05 -4.33
N GLY A 235 17.62 -25.28 -3.48
CA GLY A 235 18.01 -25.02 -2.10
C GLY A 235 17.25 -25.98 -1.21
N ASN A 236 17.97 -26.71 -0.36
CA ASN A 236 17.51 -27.77 0.55
C ASN A 236 16.02 -27.67 0.96
N GLN A 237 15.21 -28.60 0.47
CA GLN A 237 13.96 -28.99 1.12
C GLN A 237 14.30 -29.70 2.44
N SER A 238 14.64 -28.94 3.48
CA SER A 238 14.49 -29.44 4.84
C SER A 238 13.05 -29.17 5.26
N ASN A 239 12.24 -30.24 5.24
CA ASN A 239 10.96 -30.43 5.92
C ASN A 239 10.17 -29.17 6.28
N PHE A 240 9.27 -28.76 5.38
CA PHE A 240 8.17 -27.88 5.71
C PHE A 240 6.94 -28.76 6.05
N ASP A 241 6.63 -28.92 7.34
CA ASP A 241 5.38 -29.55 7.81
C ASP A 241 4.37 -28.44 8.14
N PRO A 242 3.25 -28.32 7.39
CA PRO A 242 2.26 -27.26 7.60
C PRO A 242 1.34 -27.49 8.82
N HIS A 243 1.55 -28.55 9.63
CA HIS A 243 0.64 -28.92 10.72
C HIS A 243 1.12 -28.59 12.14
N THR A 244 2.06 -27.65 12.32
CA THR A 244 2.42 -27.15 13.66
C THR A 244 2.02 -25.68 13.83
N CYS A 245 0.74 -25.45 14.09
CA CYS A 245 0.18 -24.30 14.80
C CYS A 245 -0.91 -24.81 15.73
#